data_AF-A0A966J2B0-F1
#
_entry.id   AF-A0A966J2B0-F1
#
_cell.length_a   1.000
_cell.length_b   1.000
_cell.length_c   1.000
_cell.angle_alpha   90.00
_cell.angle_beta   90.00
_cell.angle_gamma   90.00
#
_symmetry.space_group_name_H-M   'P 1'
#
loop_
_entity.id
_entity.type
_entity.pdbx_description
1 polymer ?
#
loop_
_entity_poly.entity_id
_entity_poly.type
_entity_poly.pdbx_seq_one_letter_code
_entity_poly.pdbx_strand_id
1 'polypeptide(L)' 'VSELVEIFQWLKDSDIKKVDKQKVADELADIFFYLVRISQKMNIDIEKSFHKKMLLNIKKYPIKLAKGNSKKRYL' A
#
# COMPACT_ATOMS: atom_id res chain seq x y z
N VAL A 1 10.53 -1.50 3.45
CA VAL A 1 9.59 -2.40 2.69
C VAL A 1 9.94 -3.85 2.90
N SER A 2 11.20 -4.27 2.76
CA SER A 2 11.61 -5.65 3.04
C SER A 2 11.26 -6.08 4.47
N GLU A 3 11.53 -5.24 5.47
CA GLU A 3 11.19 -5.49 6.88
C GLU A 3 9.67 -5.65 7.09
N LEU A 4 8.84 -4.76 6.51
CA LEU A 4 7.37 -4.97 6.49
C LEU A 4 6.99 -6.33 5.89
N VAL A 5 7.63 -6.77 4.80
CA VAL A 5 7.33 -8.07 4.16
C VAL A 5 7.75 -9.24 5.05
N GLU A 6 8.88 -9.14 5.75
CA GLU A 6 9.36 -10.16 6.68
C GLU A 6 8.35 -10.47 7.79
N ILE A 7 7.61 -9.45 8.28
CA ILE A 7 6.53 -9.63 9.25
C ILE A 7 5.48 -10.65 8.75
N PHE A 8 5.21 -10.68 7.45
CA PHE A 8 4.15 -11.50 6.85
C PHE A 8 4.65 -12.74 6.10
N GLN A 9 5.96 -12.88 5.88
CA GLN A 9 6.53 -13.86 4.94
C GLN A 9 6.15 -15.32 5.25
N TRP A 10 5.96 -15.66 6.53
CA TRP A 10 5.68 -17.02 7.00
C TRP A 10 4.30 -17.19 7.66
N LEU A 11 3.44 -16.17 7.58
CA LEU A 11 2.12 -16.20 8.20
C LEU A 11 1.11 -16.95 7.32
N LYS A 12 0.29 -17.79 7.96
CA LYS A 12 -0.96 -18.27 7.37
C LYS A 12 -2.06 -17.24 7.62
N ASP A 13 -3.07 -17.19 6.76
CA ASP A 13 -4.18 -16.23 6.87
C ASP A 13 -4.88 -16.29 8.26
N SER A 14 -4.95 -17.47 8.87
CA SER A 14 -5.50 -17.69 10.22
C SER A 14 -4.70 -17.01 11.34
N ASP A 15 -3.43 -16.69 11.11
CA ASP A 15 -2.50 -16.17 12.10
C ASP A 15 -2.34 -14.64 12.04
N ILE A 16 -3.04 -13.95 11.13
CA ILE A 16 -2.97 -12.48 10.98
C ILE A 16 -3.27 -11.72 12.29
N LYS A 17 -4.11 -12.29 13.16
CA LYS A 17 -4.47 -11.70 14.46
C LYS A 17 -3.33 -11.75 15.48
N LYS A 18 -2.30 -12.58 15.25
CA LYS A 18 -1.12 -12.73 16.10
C LYS A 18 0.00 -11.75 15.74
N VAL A 19 -0.16 -11.00 14.65
CA VAL A 19 0.81 -10.00 14.22
C VAL A 19 0.85 -8.86 15.22
N ASP A 20 2.07 -8.49 15.61
CA ASP A 20 2.30 -7.32 16.42
C ASP A 20 1.99 -6.06 15.59
N LYS A 21 0.87 -5.41 15.93
CA LYS A 21 0.41 -4.21 15.25
C LYS A 21 1.38 -3.05 15.39
N GLN A 22 2.14 -2.98 16.49
CA GLN A 22 3.10 -1.90 16.69
C GLN A 22 4.25 -2.03 15.71
N LYS A 23 4.82 -3.23 15.55
CA LYS A 23 5.85 -3.50 14.53
C LYS A 23 5.39 -3.14 13.13
N VAL A 24 4.16 -3.51 12.77
CA VAL A 24 3.59 -3.14 11.46
C VAL A 24 3.48 -1.62 11.31
N ALA A 25 3.04 -0.92 12.36
CA ALA A 25 2.90 0.54 12.34
C ALA A 25 4.27 1.23 12.19
N ASP A 26 5.30 0.75 12.87
CA ASP A 26 6.66 1.29 12.79
C ASP A 26 7.21 1.14 11.36
N GLU A 27 7.07 -0.05 10.76
CA GLU A 27 7.50 -0.31 9.38
C GLU A 27 6.73 0.54 8.34
N LEU A 28 5.44 0.77 8.56
CA LEU A 28 4.64 1.67 7.72
C LEU A 28 5.09 3.12 7.87
N ALA A 29 5.45 3.55 9.07
CA ALA A 29 5.95 4.90 9.33
C ALA A 29 7.29 5.12 8.61
N ASP A 30 8.20 4.16 8.63
CA ASP A 30 9.48 4.26 7.93
C ASP A 30 9.29 4.35 6.41
N ILE A 31 8.41 3.51 5.83
CA ILE A 31 8.05 3.60 4.42
C ILE A 31 7.48 4.97 4.07
N PHE A 32 6.57 5.48 4.90
CA PHE A 32 5.97 6.79 4.69
C PHE A 32 6.99 7.91 4.78
N PHE A 33 7.88 7.86 5.77
CA PHE A 33 8.96 8.83 5.94
C PHE A 33 9.84 8.91 4.69
N TYR A 34 10.33 7.77 4.20
CA TYR A 34 11.15 7.74 2.99
C TYR A 34 10.38 8.20 1.75
N LEU A 35 9.11 7.83 1.62
CA LEU A 35 8.25 8.25 0.52
C LEU A 35 8.10 9.78 0.46
N VAL A 36 7.80 10.42 1.60
CA VAL A 36 7.71 11.88 1.70
C VAL A 36 9.07 12.52 1.43
N ARG A 37 10.14 11.97 2.02
CA ARG A 37 11.50 12.50 1.87
C ARG A 37 11.98 12.51 0.42
N ILE A 38 11.77 11.41 -0.30
CA ILE A 38 12.11 11.28 -1.72
C ILE A 38 11.28 12.25 -2.55
N SER A 39 9.98 12.36 -2.26
CA SER A 39 9.08 13.27 -2.98
C SER A 39 9.54 14.72 -2.86
N GLN A 40 9.91 15.15 -1.64
CA GLN A 40 10.50 16.48 -1.42
C GLN A 40 11.81 16.68 -2.20
N LYS A 41 12.72 15.69 -2.14
CA LYS A 41 14.01 15.76 -2.85
C LYS A 41 13.86 15.84 -4.37
N MET A 42 12.82 15.21 -4.91
CA MET A 42 12.52 15.20 -6.34
C MET A 42 11.56 16.31 -6.79
N ASN A 43 11.13 17.18 -5.86
CA ASN A 43 10.11 18.20 -6.12
C ASN A 43 8.81 17.61 -6.71
N ILE A 44 8.40 16.45 -6.19
CA ILE A 44 7.16 15.76 -6.57
C ILE A 44 6.08 16.13 -5.56
N ASP A 45 4.98 16.70 -6.06
CA ASP A 45 3.73 16.80 -5.31
C ASP A 45 3.08 15.40 -5.26
N ILE A 46 3.27 14.73 -4.14
CA ILE A 46 2.83 13.34 -3.95
C ILE A 46 1.31 13.22 -3.90
N GLU A 47 0.60 14.21 -3.35
CA GLU A 47 -0.85 14.25 -3.28
C GLU A 47 -1.45 14.33 -4.70
N LYS A 48 -0.97 15.30 -5.49
CA LYS A 48 -1.39 15.45 -6.89
C LYS A 48 -1.04 14.22 -7.73
N SER A 49 0.13 13.62 -7.50
CA SER A 49 0.54 12.39 -8.17
C SER A 49 -0.40 11.21 -7.85
N PHE A 50 -0.77 11.06 -6.58
CA PHE A 50 -1.72 10.05 -6.12
C PHE A 50 -3.08 10.21 -6.80
N HIS A 51 -3.67 11.41 -6.77
CA HIS A 51 -4.96 11.66 -7.41
C HIS A 51 -4.93 11.39 -8.91
N LYS A 52 -3.88 11.83 -9.62
CA LYS A 52 -3.70 11.55 -11.04
C LYS A 52 -3.64 10.04 -11.31
N LYS A 53 -2.92 9.28 -10.48
CA LYS A 53 -2.81 7.83 -10.61
C LYS A 53 -4.14 7.13 -10.37
N MET A 54 -4.91 7.55 -9.37
CA MET A 54 -6.23 6.99 -9.08
C MET A 54 -7.20 7.18 -10.24
N LEU A 55 -7.23 8.35 -10.86
CA LEU A 55 -8.05 8.60 -12.06
C LEU A 55 -7.64 7.70 -13.24
N LEU A 56 -6.34 7.47 -13.45
CA LEU A 56 -5.86 6.54 -14.47
C LEU A 56 -6.24 5.09 -14.16
N ASN A 57 -6.18 4.68 -12.90
CA ASN A 57 -6.58 3.33 -12.49
C ASN A 57 -8.07 3.07 -12.71
N ILE A 58 -8.94 4.07 -12.47
CA ILE A 58 -10.39 3.98 -12.76
C ILE A 58 -10.63 3.75 -14.26
N LYS A 59 -9.89 4.44 -15.13
CA LYS A 59 -9.97 4.24 -16.59
C LYS A 59 -9.46 2.86 -17.01
N LYS A 60 -8.42 2.35 -16.34
CA LYS A 60 -7.80 1.04 -16.63
C LYS A 60 -8.63 -0.13 -16.11
N TYR A 61 -9.34 0.04 -15.00
CA TYR A 61 -10.18 -0.98 -14.36
C TYR A 61 -11.59 -0.43 -14.08
N PRO A 62 -12.44 -0.26 -15.12
CA PRO A 62 -13.79 0.24 -14.93
C PRO A 62 -14.58 -0.64 -13.95
N ILE A 63 -15.32 0.01 -13.05
CA ILE A 63 -16.06 -0.61 -11.92
C ILE A 63 -17.04 -1.72 -12.39
N LYS A 64 -17.46 -1.72 -13.66
CA LYS A 64 -18.28 -2.80 -14.25
C LYS A 64 -17.56 -4.15 -14.31
N LEU A 65 -16.23 -4.20 -14.30
CA LEU A 65 -15.42 -5.43 -14.21
C LEU A 65 -15.18 -5.89 -12.75
N ALA A 66 -15.65 -5.13 -11.75
CA ALA A 66 -15.37 -5.36 -10.34
C ALA A 66 -16.47 -6.09 -9.56
N LYS A 67 -17.67 -6.29 -10.15
CA LYS A 67 -18.74 -7.07 -9.54
C LYS A 67 -18.49 -8.56 -9.78
N GLY A 68 -17.70 -9.20 -8.92
CA GLY A 68 -17.65 -10.68 -8.88
C GLY A 68 -16.37 -11.32 -8.35
N ASN A 69 -15.22 -10.64 -8.39
CA ASN A 69 -13.97 -11.25 -7.94
C ASN A 69 -13.53 -10.71 -6.58
N SER A 70 -13.86 -11.48 -5.54
CA SER A 70 -13.37 -11.42 -4.16
C SER A 70 -11.86 -11.72 -4.03
N LYS A 71 -11.04 -11.19 -4.94
CA LYS A 71 -9.57 -11.16 -4.86
C LYS A 71 -9.07 -9.84 -5.43
N LYS A 72 -9.36 -8.74 -4.73
CA LYS A 72 -8.70 -7.45 -5.00
C LYS A 72 -7.56 -7.27 -4.01
N ARG A 73 -6.38 -7.66 -4.47
CA ARG A 73 -5.10 -7.40 -3.83
C ARG A 73 -4.80 -5.89 -3.98
N TYR A 74 -4.93 -5.18 -2.87
CA TYR A 74 -4.51 -3.80 -2.56
C TYR A 74 -5.11 -2.66 -3.43
N LEU A 75 -6.09 -1.96 -2.84
CA LEU A 75 -6.13 -0.49 -2.83
C LEU A 75 -5.31 -0.01 -1.63
#